data_AF-A0A7S4V066-F1
#
_entry.id   AF-A0A7S4V066-F1
#
_cell.length_a   1.000
_cell.length_b   1.000
_cell.length_c   1.000
_cell.angle_alpha   90.00
_cell.angle_beta   90.00
_cell.angle_gamma   90.00
#
_symmetry.space_group_name_H-M   'P 1'
#
loop_
_entity.id
_entity.type
_entity.pdbx_description
1 polymer ?
#
loop_
_entity_poly.entity_id
_entity_poly.type
_entity_poly.pdbx_seq_one_letter_code
_entity_poly.pdbx_strand_id
1 'polypeptide(L)'
;GLAGRRLPAAVRAEAARRLQDFKPAELSALAWALATLRGDVEAGFLHRVAREAVAKVGRFAPQAMANIAWAFASLAAADASLLQVVTLRAAGMLADFSPEELSNLTWALASLDVCPSAVLRKIAERASRQLACYSPRDVSRLLWSLARLELRSELALLDGPAQRRVGELGRGLDEARNSAGTLLPLPSAWEARGAVEGEPQLMLDLPDWLVLQKPRDWEADQGAGRRGAVPPVAASSGSHWQLSRFLRAWWPSRRWPILSDAEHNHGLLHRLDVPSSGLIMVAKRYRAYFDMELKLSAGQVDRDYAVLCHGWLSTRRQSVGGRIDWVDGSSRPSAIHPRGKPAGTYMEVLSHAMALGCEALSFVAVRIATGRRHQIRLHLAHVGHALVRDGKYAGAPAFASDRRLSHRNFLHRCRLVFHDGSSSSQEVVSPLPPDLICALQQLEPRDAASAEQLRQWQRGAEGWWFPGGEVVSWTLAEQGLASHVRIKK
;
A
#
# COMPACT_ATOMS: atom_id res chain seq x y z
N GLY A 1 -10.78 6.17 -20.99
CA GLY A 1 -10.57 6.54 -19.57
C GLY A 1 -10.92 8.00 -19.39
N LEU A 2 -11.71 8.33 -18.37
CA LEU A 2 -12.11 9.71 -18.04
C LEU A 2 -11.13 10.41 -17.08
N ALA A 3 -10.13 9.70 -16.56
CA ALA A 3 -9.11 10.26 -15.67
C ALA A 3 -8.35 11.40 -16.37
N GLY A 4 -8.32 12.58 -15.74
CA GLY A 4 -7.69 13.80 -16.29
C GLY A 4 -8.63 14.73 -17.05
N ARG A 5 -9.89 14.33 -17.29
CA ARG A 5 -10.91 15.25 -17.85
C ARG A 5 -11.56 16.01 -16.70
N ARG A 6 -11.67 17.34 -16.82
CA ARG A 6 -12.47 18.15 -15.87
C ARG A 6 -13.92 18.20 -16.36
N LEU A 7 -14.89 18.28 -15.45
CA LEU A 7 -16.24 18.70 -15.83
C LEU A 7 -16.15 20.05 -16.56
N PRO A 8 -16.84 20.26 -17.69
CA PRO A 8 -16.84 21.57 -18.34
C PRO A 8 -17.28 22.66 -17.37
N ALA A 9 -16.64 23.84 -17.42
CA ALA A 9 -16.95 24.94 -16.50
C ALA A 9 -18.44 25.34 -16.55
N ALA A 10 -19.03 25.33 -17.75
CA ALA A 10 -20.46 25.58 -17.96
C ALA A 10 -21.35 24.56 -17.22
N VAL A 11 -21.01 23.27 -17.25
CA VAL A 11 -21.76 22.22 -16.54
C VAL A 11 -21.66 22.41 -15.03
N ARG A 12 -20.48 22.78 -14.50
CA ARG A 12 -20.33 23.08 -13.07
C ARG A 12 -21.13 24.31 -12.65
N ALA A 13 -21.09 25.38 -13.44
CA ALA A 13 -21.80 26.62 -13.16
C ALA A 13 -23.33 26.39 -13.16
N GLU A 14 -23.83 25.63 -14.15
CA GLU A 14 -25.26 25.34 -14.23
C GLU A 14 -25.71 24.39 -13.12
N ALA A 15 -24.93 23.34 -12.83
CA ALA A 15 -25.19 22.48 -11.67
C ALA A 15 -25.25 23.31 -10.38
N ALA A 16 -24.34 24.27 -10.19
CA ALA A 16 -24.32 25.15 -9.02
C ALA A 16 -25.56 26.02 -8.85
N ARG A 17 -26.20 26.43 -9.94
CA ARG A 17 -27.46 27.21 -9.90
C ARG A 17 -28.66 26.34 -9.57
N ARG A 18 -28.64 25.07 -9.98
CA ARG A 18 -29.78 24.16 -9.93
C ARG A 18 -29.67 23.04 -8.91
N LEU A 19 -28.67 23.08 -8.00
CA LEU A 19 -28.46 22.04 -6.97
C LEU A 19 -29.73 21.71 -6.18
N GLN A 20 -30.59 22.70 -5.91
CA GLN A 20 -31.84 22.53 -5.18
C GLN A 20 -32.86 21.65 -5.92
N ASP A 21 -32.83 21.65 -7.26
CA ASP A 21 -33.74 20.89 -8.13
C ASP A 21 -33.32 19.42 -8.27
N PHE A 22 -32.06 19.10 -7.95
CA PHE A 22 -31.51 17.78 -8.16
C PHE A 22 -32.17 16.77 -7.23
N LYS A 23 -32.57 15.63 -7.80
CA LYS A 23 -33.01 14.46 -7.05
C LYS A 23 -31.82 13.85 -6.29
N PRO A 24 -32.06 13.09 -5.21
CA PRO A 24 -31.02 12.37 -4.46
C PRO A 24 -29.99 11.62 -5.33
N ALA A 25 -30.47 10.86 -6.32
CA ALA A 25 -29.61 10.11 -7.22
C ALA A 25 -28.69 11.04 -8.04
N GLU A 26 -29.24 12.13 -8.58
CA GLU A 26 -28.52 13.13 -9.38
C GLU A 26 -27.48 13.89 -8.54
N LEU A 27 -27.80 14.24 -7.29
CA LEU A 27 -26.85 14.86 -6.35
C LEU A 27 -25.66 13.93 -6.07
N SER A 28 -25.93 12.65 -5.77
CA SER A 28 -24.88 11.68 -5.50
C SER A 28 -24.03 11.39 -6.75
N ALA A 29 -24.65 11.34 -7.94
CA ALA A 29 -23.97 11.14 -9.21
C ALA A 29 -23.08 12.33 -9.59
N LEU A 30 -23.53 13.57 -9.32
CA LEU A 30 -22.73 14.77 -9.50
C LEU A 30 -21.48 14.73 -8.61
N ALA A 31 -21.65 14.44 -7.31
CA ALA A 31 -20.53 14.31 -6.38
C ALA A 31 -19.56 13.21 -6.83
N TRP A 32 -20.09 12.05 -7.23
CA TRP A 32 -19.30 10.93 -7.74
C TRP A 32 -18.52 11.29 -9.01
N ALA A 33 -19.14 12.00 -9.94
CA ALA A 33 -18.50 12.45 -11.18
C ALA A 33 -17.37 13.43 -10.89
N LEU A 34 -17.58 14.39 -9.98
CA LEU A 34 -16.56 15.35 -9.54
C LEU A 34 -15.34 14.63 -8.93
N ALA A 35 -15.59 13.65 -8.06
CA ALA A 35 -14.55 12.83 -7.45
C ALA A 35 -13.79 11.99 -8.49
N THR A 36 -14.50 11.33 -9.40
CA THR A 36 -13.93 10.45 -10.44
C THR A 36 -13.05 11.21 -11.43
N LEU A 37 -13.50 12.41 -11.82
CA LEU A 37 -12.80 13.26 -12.78
C LEU A 37 -11.59 13.98 -12.19
N ARG A 38 -11.40 13.94 -10.87
CA ARG A 38 -10.28 14.59 -10.16
C ARG A 38 -10.11 16.07 -10.54
N GLY A 39 -11.21 16.74 -10.90
CA GLY A 39 -11.20 18.19 -11.13
C GLY A 39 -10.98 18.93 -9.83
N ASP A 40 -10.37 20.12 -9.89
CA ASP A 40 -10.36 21.02 -8.74
C ASP A 40 -11.80 21.50 -8.51
N VAL A 41 -12.31 21.27 -7.30
CA VAL A 41 -13.66 21.66 -6.90
C VAL A 41 -13.53 22.62 -5.74
N GLU A 42 -14.17 23.78 -5.86
CA GLU A 42 -14.18 24.78 -4.79
C GLU A 42 -14.86 24.23 -3.54
N ALA A 43 -14.25 24.46 -2.38
CA ALA A 43 -14.78 24.00 -1.10
C ALA A 43 -16.22 24.50 -0.84
N GLY A 44 -16.51 25.76 -1.21
CA GLY A 44 -17.85 26.34 -1.08
C GLY A 44 -18.90 25.65 -1.95
N PHE A 45 -18.51 25.09 -3.09
CA PHE A 45 -19.42 24.30 -3.91
C PHE A 45 -19.73 22.94 -3.27
N LEU A 46 -18.72 22.23 -2.73
CA LEU A 46 -18.94 20.97 -2.04
C LEU A 46 -19.79 21.13 -0.77
N HIS A 47 -19.61 22.23 -0.04
CA HIS A 47 -20.45 22.54 1.10
C HIS A 47 -21.93 22.74 0.70
N ARG A 48 -22.20 23.40 -0.43
CA ARG A 48 -23.58 23.50 -0.96
C ARG A 48 -24.15 22.13 -1.35
N VAL A 49 -23.36 21.27 -2.00
CA VAL A 49 -23.76 19.89 -2.30
C VAL A 49 -24.08 19.13 -1.02
N ALA A 50 -23.24 19.26 0.02
CA ALA A 50 -23.46 18.62 1.32
C ALA A 50 -24.77 19.08 1.98
N ARG A 51 -25.00 20.39 2.01
CA ARG A 51 -26.23 20.98 2.57
C ARG A 51 -27.49 20.47 1.87
N GLU A 52 -27.47 20.44 0.54
CA GLU A 52 -28.61 19.92 -0.24
C GLU A 52 -28.81 18.41 -0.04
N ALA A 53 -27.72 17.65 0.08
CA ALA A 53 -27.80 16.23 0.38
C ALA A 53 -28.35 15.95 1.78
N VAL A 54 -27.93 16.73 2.80
CA VAL A 54 -28.47 16.64 4.16
C VAL A 54 -29.98 16.92 4.16
N ALA A 55 -30.42 17.98 3.49
CA ALA A 55 -31.85 18.33 3.39
C ALA A 55 -32.69 17.24 2.72
N LYS A 56 -32.09 16.43 1.84
CA LYS A 56 -32.79 15.42 1.03
C LYS A 56 -32.51 13.97 1.45
N VAL A 57 -31.67 13.74 2.47
CA VAL A 57 -31.15 12.42 2.86
C VAL A 57 -32.24 11.38 3.14
N GLY A 58 -33.41 11.79 3.63
CA GLY A 58 -34.54 10.88 3.90
C GLY A 58 -35.02 10.15 2.64
N ARG A 59 -34.75 10.72 1.46
CA ARG A 59 -35.09 10.18 0.14
C ARG A 59 -33.91 9.48 -0.56
N PHE A 60 -32.75 9.37 0.09
CA PHE A 60 -31.59 8.71 -0.50
C PHE A 60 -31.76 7.18 -0.46
N ALA A 61 -31.49 6.53 -1.58
CA ALA A 61 -31.30 5.08 -1.66
C ALA A 61 -29.90 4.69 -1.14
N PRO A 62 -29.67 3.41 -0.79
CA PRO A 62 -28.35 2.86 -0.45
C PRO A 62 -27.22 3.30 -1.36
N GLN A 63 -27.40 3.14 -2.67
CA GLN A 63 -26.43 3.56 -3.69
C GLN A 63 -26.07 5.05 -3.59
N ALA A 64 -27.05 5.93 -3.40
CA ALA A 64 -26.82 7.38 -3.32
C ALA A 64 -26.02 7.75 -2.05
N MET A 65 -26.29 7.08 -0.93
CA MET A 65 -25.52 7.24 0.32
C MET A 65 -24.08 6.78 0.16
N ALA A 66 -23.85 5.60 -0.43
CA ALA A 66 -22.52 5.09 -0.67
C ALA A 66 -21.73 5.99 -1.65
N ASN A 67 -22.35 6.43 -2.74
CA ASN A 67 -21.74 7.30 -3.74
C ASN A 67 -21.34 8.65 -3.17
N ILE A 68 -22.23 9.29 -2.40
CA ILE A 68 -21.93 10.62 -1.86
C ILE A 68 -20.87 10.55 -0.77
N ALA A 69 -20.91 9.55 0.12
CA ALA A 69 -19.88 9.35 1.12
C ALA A 69 -18.52 9.08 0.45
N TRP A 70 -18.49 8.18 -0.55
CA TRP A 70 -17.29 7.87 -1.32
C TRP A 70 -16.73 9.09 -2.04
N ALA A 71 -17.59 9.93 -2.63
CA ALA A 71 -17.18 11.14 -3.33
C ALA A 71 -16.51 12.15 -2.39
N PHE A 72 -17.11 12.42 -1.24
CA PHE A 72 -16.56 13.31 -0.22
C PHE A 72 -15.23 12.78 0.34
N ALA A 73 -15.13 11.46 0.56
CA ALA A 73 -13.88 10.83 0.98
C ALA A 73 -12.77 10.90 -0.08
N SER A 74 -13.11 10.71 -1.36
CA SER A 74 -12.18 10.77 -2.48
C SER A 74 -11.69 12.21 -2.76
N LEU A 75 -12.56 13.19 -2.52
CA LEU A 75 -12.23 14.61 -2.63
C LEU A 75 -11.54 15.16 -1.37
N ALA A 76 -11.42 14.36 -0.31
CA ALA A 76 -10.96 14.79 1.02
C ALA A 76 -11.70 16.02 1.55
N ALA A 77 -12.98 16.11 1.23
CA ALA A 77 -13.87 17.15 1.72
C ALA A 77 -14.70 16.53 2.85
N ALA A 78 -14.20 16.58 4.08
CA ALA A 78 -14.98 16.12 5.23
C ALA A 78 -16.09 17.13 5.54
N ASP A 79 -17.35 16.71 5.46
CA ASP A 79 -18.50 17.47 5.97
C ASP A 79 -19.15 16.65 7.09
N ALA A 80 -18.97 17.09 8.33
CA ALA A 80 -19.39 16.34 9.51
C ALA A 80 -20.91 16.11 9.55
N SER A 81 -21.69 17.11 9.11
CA SER A 81 -23.16 17.03 9.10
C SER A 81 -23.62 16.01 8.08
N LEU A 82 -23.09 16.06 6.85
CA LEU A 82 -23.39 15.10 5.82
C LEU A 82 -23.04 13.67 6.25
N LEU A 83 -21.82 13.46 6.74
CA LEU A 83 -21.35 12.13 7.14
C LEU A 83 -22.19 11.57 8.29
N GLN A 84 -22.51 12.38 9.30
CA GLN A 84 -23.35 11.97 10.43
C GLN A 84 -24.74 11.54 9.94
N VAL A 85 -25.37 12.35 9.09
CA VAL A 85 -26.75 12.14 8.65
C VAL A 85 -26.85 10.97 7.67
N VAL A 86 -25.90 10.82 6.74
CA VAL A 86 -25.78 9.64 5.86
C VAL A 86 -25.53 8.38 6.68
N THR A 87 -24.62 8.43 7.67
CA THR A 87 -24.34 7.27 8.53
C THR A 87 -25.56 6.84 9.34
N LEU A 88 -26.28 7.80 9.95
CA LEU A 88 -27.47 7.52 10.74
C LEU A 88 -28.59 6.92 9.87
N ARG A 89 -28.78 7.48 8.66
CA ARG A 89 -29.77 6.95 7.71
C ARG A 89 -29.39 5.54 7.25
N ALA A 90 -28.13 5.32 6.89
CA ALA A 90 -27.63 4.01 6.49
C ALA A 90 -27.85 2.97 7.60
N ALA A 91 -27.61 3.33 8.87
CA ALA A 91 -27.83 2.46 10.02
C ALA A 91 -29.29 1.94 10.13
N GLY A 92 -30.28 2.74 9.71
CA GLY A 92 -31.69 2.38 9.72
C GLY A 92 -32.16 1.54 8.54
N MET A 93 -31.32 1.35 7.52
CA MET A 93 -31.66 0.60 6.31
C MET A 93 -30.52 -0.28 5.82
N LEU A 94 -29.69 -0.75 6.76
CA LEU A 94 -28.50 -1.53 6.43
C LEU A 94 -28.84 -2.74 5.58
N ALA A 95 -30.00 -3.38 5.74
CA ALA A 95 -30.42 -4.56 4.98
C ALA A 95 -30.53 -4.31 3.46
N ASP A 96 -30.85 -3.08 3.06
CA ASP A 96 -31.11 -2.72 1.66
C ASP A 96 -29.82 -2.47 0.86
N PHE A 97 -28.69 -2.30 1.54
CA PHE A 97 -27.41 -2.07 0.88
C PHE A 97 -26.88 -3.34 0.23
N SER A 98 -26.27 -3.17 -0.94
CA SER A 98 -25.43 -4.20 -1.54
C SER A 98 -24.06 -4.31 -0.83
N PRO A 99 -23.35 -5.45 -0.99
CA PRO A 99 -21.98 -5.61 -0.50
C PRO A 99 -21.00 -4.51 -0.95
N GLU A 100 -21.08 -4.12 -2.22
CA GLU A 100 -20.23 -3.06 -2.78
C GLU A 100 -20.51 -1.72 -2.08
N GLU A 101 -21.78 -1.36 -1.93
CA GLU A 101 -22.20 -0.11 -1.31
C GLU A 101 -21.78 -0.02 0.17
N LEU A 102 -21.95 -1.11 0.95
CA LEU A 102 -21.48 -1.17 2.33
C LEU A 102 -19.96 -1.03 2.41
N SER A 103 -19.23 -1.71 1.54
CA SER A 103 -17.76 -1.62 1.54
C SER A 103 -17.29 -0.21 1.17
N ASN A 104 -17.96 0.46 0.23
CA ASN A 104 -17.65 1.83 -0.17
C ASN A 104 -17.97 2.84 0.93
N LEU A 105 -19.11 2.70 1.61
CA LEU A 105 -19.48 3.53 2.77
C LEU A 105 -18.45 3.38 3.91
N THR A 106 -18.12 2.13 4.27
CA THR A 106 -17.14 1.82 5.33
C THR A 106 -15.77 2.41 5.01
N TRP A 107 -15.34 2.28 3.74
CA TRP A 107 -14.09 2.89 3.27
C TRP A 107 -14.11 4.41 3.32
N ALA A 108 -15.24 5.04 2.98
CA ALA A 108 -15.38 6.48 3.03
C ALA A 108 -15.24 7.00 4.46
N LEU A 109 -15.92 6.34 5.41
CA LEU A 109 -15.83 6.64 6.84
C LEU A 109 -14.38 6.50 7.35
N ALA A 110 -13.75 5.35 7.09
CA ALA A 110 -12.36 5.12 7.50
C ALA A 110 -11.36 6.08 6.83
N SER A 111 -11.60 6.46 5.57
CA SER A 111 -10.76 7.41 4.84
C SER A 111 -10.88 8.84 5.36
N LEU A 112 -11.98 9.20 6.00
CA LEU A 112 -12.22 10.52 6.61
C LEU A 112 -12.07 10.49 8.14
N ASP A 113 -11.54 9.39 8.69
CA ASP A 113 -11.32 9.17 10.13
C ASP A 113 -12.61 9.34 10.96
N VAL A 114 -13.76 8.95 10.39
CA VAL A 114 -15.06 8.92 11.05
C VAL A 114 -15.34 7.51 11.55
N CYS A 115 -15.53 7.36 12.87
CA CYS A 115 -15.68 6.06 13.51
C CYS A 115 -17.04 5.90 14.24
N PRO A 116 -18.15 5.67 13.51
CA PRO A 116 -19.44 5.37 14.12
C PRO A 116 -19.48 3.89 14.52
N SER A 117 -18.80 3.55 15.63
CA SER A 117 -18.54 2.17 16.07
C SER A 117 -19.77 1.26 16.07
N ALA A 118 -20.92 1.74 16.54
CA ALA A 118 -22.17 0.97 16.55
C ALA A 118 -22.67 0.60 15.14
N VAL A 119 -22.51 1.49 14.15
CA VAL A 119 -22.91 1.22 12.76
C VAL A 119 -21.90 0.30 12.10
N LEU A 120 -20.59 0.54 12.30
CA LEU A 120 -19.53 -0.30 11.75
C LEU A 120 -19.59 -1.73 12.28
N ARG A 121 -19.94 -1.92 13.56
CA ARG A 121 -20.20 -3.24 14.14
C ARG A 121 -21.35 -3.96 13.45
N LYS A 122 -22.50 -3.29 13.26
CA LYS A 122 -23.64 -3.87 12.53
C LYS A 122 -23.28 -4.25 11.09
N ILE A 123 -22.46 -3.43 10.42
CA ILE A 123 -21.95 -3.74 9.08
C ILE A 123 -21.06 -4.99 9.13
N ALA A 124 -20.12 -5.08 10.08
CA ALA A 124 -19.25 -6.24 10.24
C ALA A 124 -20.03 -7.54 10.55
N GLU A 125 -21.01 -7.48 11.45
CA GLU A 125 -21.91 -8.61 11.79
C GLU A 125 -22.78 -9.04 10.61
N ARG A 126 -23.26 -8.10 9.78
CA ARG A 126 -23.99 -8.45 8.56
C ARG A 126 -23.04 -9.09 7.55
N ALA A 127 -21.90 -8.46 7.31
CA ALA A 127 -20.90 -8.94 6.37
C ALA A 127 -20.47 -10.36 6.74
N SER A 128 -20.13 -10.65 8.01
CA SER A 128 -19.69 -11.99 8.47
C SER A 128 -20.68 -13.11 8.14
N ARG A 129 -21.99 -12.81 8.12
CA ARG A 129 -23.07 -13.76 7.75
C ARG A 129 -23.33 -13.86 6.24
N GLN A 130 -22.88 -12.88 5.46
CA GLN A 130 -23.23 -12.74 4.03
C GLN A 130 -21.99 -12.62 3.12
N LEU A 131 -20.80 -13.00 3.59
CA LEU A 131 -19.56 -12.88 2.80
C LEU A 131 -19.61 -13.62 1.45
N ALA A 132 -20.44 -14.65 1.32
CA ALA A 132 -20.70 -15.31 0.04
C ALA A 132 -21.16 -14.35 -1.07
N CYS A 133 -21.77 -13.22 -0.72
CA CYS A 133 -22.21 -12.19 -1.66
C CYS A 133 -21.14 -11.12 -1.94
N TYR A 134 -20.01 -11.12 -1.22
CA TYR A 134 -18.95 -10.13 -1.37
C TYR A 134 -17.91 -10.58 -2.41
N SER A 135 -17.40 -9.63 -3.19
CA SER A 135 -16.21 -9.83 -4.01
C SER A 135 -14.94 -9.75 -3.13
N PRO A 136 -13.80 -10.35 -3.54
CA PRO A 136 -12.54 -10.24 -2.79
C PRO A 136 -12.14 -8.78 -2.52
N ARG A 137 -12.37 -7.90 -3.50
CA ARG A 137 -12.11 -6.47 -3.38
C ARG A 137 -12.94 -5.82 -2.28
N ASP A 138 -14.21 -6.18 -2.15
CA ASP A 138 -15.10 -5.60 -1.13
C ASP A 138 -14.74 -6.10 0.26
N VAL A 139 -14.37 -7.39 0.39
CA VAL A 139 -13.85 -7.95 1.64
C VAL A 139 -12.56 -7.23 2.07
N SER A 140 -11.58 -7.12 1.17
CA SER A 140 -10.32 -6.41 1.46
C SER A 140 -10.55 -4.95 1.84
N ARG A 141 -11.51 -4.28 1.18
CA ARG A 141 -11.90 -2.90 1.51
C ARG A 141 -12.50 -2.80 2.91
N LEU A 142 -13.37 -3.73 3.31
CA LEU A 142 -13.93 -3.77 4.66
C LEU A 142 -12.82 -3.98 5.71
N LEU A 143 -11.98 -5.00 5.54
CA LEU A 143 -10.90 -5.28 6.50
C LEU A 143 -9.93 -4.11 6.63
N TRP A 144 -9.52 -3.51 5.52
CA TRP A 144 -8.67 -2.33 5.55
C TRP A 144 -9.31 -1.18 6.34
N SER A 145 -10.62 -0.99 6.17
CA SER A 145 -11.35 0.09 6.84
C SER A 145 -11.44 -0.14 8.35
N LEU A 146 -11.75 -1.36 8.78
CA LEU A 146 -11.81 -1.73 10.20
C LEU A 146 -10.43 -1.70 10.86
N ALA A 147 -9.40 -2.22 10.18
CA ALA A 147 -8.02 -2.20 10.66
C ALA A 147 -7.50 -0.75 10.79
N ARG A 148 -7.81 0.12 9.80
CA ARG A 148 -7.46 1.55 9.85
C ARG A 148 -8.12 2.28 11.02
N LEU A 149 -9.38 1.94 11.32
CA LEU A 149 -10.14 2.51 12.44
C LEU A 149 -9.88 1.78 13.77
N GLU A 150 -8.98 0.79 13.78
CA GLU A 150 -8.58 0.03 14.96
C GLU A 150 -9.70 -0.76 15.64
N LEU A 151 -10.72 -1.13 14.87
CA LEU A 151 -11.88 -1.87 15.34
C LEU A 151 -11.56 -3.36 15.41
N ARG A 152 -10.70 -3.76 16.36
CA ARG A 152 -10.19 -5.14 16.49
C ARG A 152 -11.30 -6.16 16.70
N SER A 153 -12.31 -5.83 17.51
CA SER A 153 -13.46 -6.72 17.75
C SER A 153 -14.24 -6.99 16.47
N GLU A 154 -14.48 -5.96 15.68
CA GLU A 154 -15.21 -6.03 14.42
C GLU A 154 -14.40 -6.73 13.33
N LEU A 155 -13.08 -6.53 13.33
CA LEU A 155 -12.15 -7.23 12.46
C LEU A 155 -12.18 -8.75 12.74
N ALA A 156 -12.14 -9.13 14.02
CA ALA A 156 -12.19 -10.53 14.44
C ALA A 156 -13.50 -11.24 14.03
N LEU A 157 -14.62 -10.51 13.89
CA LEU A 157 -15.87 -11.07 13.34
C LEU A 157 -15.73 -11.48 11.88
N LEU A 158 -14.81 -10.85 11.13
CA LEU A 158 -14.63 -11.08 9.70
C LEU A 158 -13.48 -12.03 9.38
N ASP A 159 -12.43 -12.13 10.21
CA ASP A 159 -11.21 -12.87 9.87
C ASP A 159 -11.47 -14.30 9.34
N GLY A 160 -12.10 -15.16 10.15
CA GLY A 160 -12.40 -16.54 9.76
C GLY A 160 -13.35 -16.65 8.55
N PRO A 161 -14.52 -15.99 8.59
CA PRO A 161 -15.44 -15.96 7.44
C PRO A 161 -14.80 -15.41 6.14
N ALA A 162 -13.97 -14.37 6.23
CA ALA A 162 -13.30 -13.74 5.09
C ALA A 162 -12.26 -14.67 4.48
N GLN A 163 -11.42 -15.30 5.30
CA GLN A 163 -10.46 -16.30 4.86
C GLN A 163 -11.15 -17.47 4.14
N ARG A 164 -12.28 -17.97 4.66
CA ARG A 164 -13.06 -19.01 3.99
C ARG A 164 -13.55 -18.57 2.62
N ARG A 165 -14.17 -17.38 2.54
CA ARG A 165 -14.73 -16.85 1.28
C ARG A 165 -13.66 -16.64 0.21
N VAL A 166 -12.57 -15.95 0.54
CA VAL A 166 -11.49 -15.72 -0.44
C VAL A 166 -10.80 -17.03 -0.81
N GLY A 167 -10.73 -17.97 0.14
CA GLY A 167 -10.23 -19.30 -0.10
C GLY A 167 -11.07 -20.10 -1.09
N GLU A 168 -12.40 -20.05 -0.99
CA GLU A 168 -13.34 -20.67 -1.93
C GLU A 168 -13.23 -20.07 -3.34
N LEU A 169 -13.23 -18.74 -3.44
CA LEU A 169 -13.10 -18.04 -4.72
C LEU A 169 -11.78 -18.35 -5.42
N GLY A 170 -10.69 -18.33 -4.65
CA GLY A 170 -9.38 -18.67 -5.16
C GLY A 170 -9.29 -20.13 -5.62
N ARG A 171 -9.82 -21.08 -4.83
CA ARG A 171 -9.88 -22.50 -5.25
C ARG A 171 -10.68 -22.68 -6.54
N GLY A 172 -11.83 -22.02 -6.68
CA GLY A 172 -12.62 -22.08 -7.90
C GLY A 172 -11.86 -21.56 -9.13
N LEU A 173 -11.05 -20.50 -8.97
CA LEU A 173 -10.19 -20.00 -10.05
C LEU A 173 -9.00 -20.92 -10.33
N ASP A 174 -8.39 -21.50 -9.30
CA ASP A 174 -7.34 -22.51 -9.44
C ASP A 174 -7.88 -23.73 -10.23
N GLU A 175 -9.05 -24.25 -9.87
CA GLU A 175 -9.73 -25.36 -10.55
C GLU A 175 -10.11 -25.02 -12.00
N ALA A 176 -10.72 -23.87 -12.24
CA ALA A 176 -11.13 -23.44 -13.58
C ALA A 176 -9.93 -23.23 -14.54
N ARG A 177 -8.76 -22.86 -14.01
CA ARG A 177 -7.55 -22.57 -14.81
C ARG A 177 -6.55 -23.73 -14.84
N ASN A 178 -6.69 -24.72 -13.98
CA ASN A 178 -5.95 -25.97 -14.04
C ASN A 178 -6.59 -26.89 -15.09
N SER A 179 -6.32 -26.65 -16.37
CA SER A 179 -6.63 -27.63 -17.42
C SER A 179 -5.72 -28.85 -17.23
N ALA A 180 -6.31 -30.02 -17.02
CA ALA A 180 -5.63 -31.29 -16.77
C ALA A 180 -4.37 -31.48 -17.64
N GLY A 181 -3.20 -31.46 -17.02
CA GLY A 181 -1.93 -31.69 -17.68
C GLY A 181 -0.87 -32.07 -16.66
N THR A 182 -0.07 -33.09 -16.99
CA THR A 182 0.98 -33.65 -16.13
C THR A 182 1.86 -32.53 -15.57
N LEU A 183 1.91 -32.44 -14.24
CA LEU A 183 2.82 -31.55 -13.52
C LEU A 183 4.24 -31.83 -14.01
N LEU A 184 4.85 -30.91 -14.74
CA LEU A 184 6.29 -30.98 -14.97
C LEU A 184 6.98 -30.96 -13.60
N PRO A 185 8.03 -31.77 -13.39
CA PRO A 185 8.83 -31.69 -12.18
C PRO A 185 9.28 -30.24 -11.98
N LEU A 186 9.37 -29.81 -10.72
CA LEU A 186 10.06 -28.55 -10.40
C LEU A 186 11.44 -28.63 -11.06
N PRO A 187 11.97 -27.54 -11.63
CA PRO A 187 13.36 -27.59 -12.04
C PRO A 187 14.18 -27.88 -10.77
N SER A 188 14.70 -29.10 -10.66
CA SER A 188 15.89 -29.42 -9.85
C SER A 188 17.05 -28.48 -10.19
N ALA A 189 16.93 -27.75 -11.31
CA ALA A 189 17.83 -26.75 -11.82
C ALA A 189 17.93 -25.44 -11.01
N TRP A 190 16.95 -25.00 -10.19
CA TRP A 190 17.16 -23.75 -9.42
C TRP A 190 18.25 -23.93 -8.36
N GLU A 191 18.09 -24.93 -7.48
CA GLU A 191 19.08 -25.25 -6.45
C GLU A 191 20.44 -25.61 -7.07
N ALA A 192 20.43 -26.26 -8.25
CA ALA A 192 21.64 -26.64 -8.97
C ALA A 192 22.31 -25.49 -9.76
N ARG A 193 21.62 -24.39 -10.10
CA ARG A 193 22.17 -23.28 -10.89
C ARG A 193 23.06 -22.33 -10.08
N GLY A 194 22.86 -22.31 -8.75
CA GLY A 194 23.50 -21.35 -7.87
C GLY A 194 23.00 -19.91 -8.08
N ALA A 195 23.37 -19.03 -7.16
CA ALA A 195 23.00 -17.62 -7.21
C ALA A 195 23.71 -16.91 -8.38
N VAL A 196 22.96 -16.38 -9.34
CA VAL A 196 23.49 -15.52 -10.40
C VAL A 196 23.46 -14.07 -9.93
N GLU A 197 24.60 -13.39 -9.99
CA GLU A 197 24.69 -11.99 -9.61
C GLU A 197 23.79 -11.12 -10.50
N GLY A 198 23.03 -10.22 -9.88
CA GLY A 198 22.11 -9.32 -10.59
C GLY A 198 20.77 -9.94 -10.99
N GLU A 199 20.54 -11.23 -10.75
CA GLU A 199 19.24 -11.89 -10.92
C GLU A 199 18.45 -12.01 -9.60
N PRO A 200 17.10 -12.14 -9.65
CA PRO A 200 16.30 -12.42 -8.48
C PRO A 200 16.68 -13.75 -7.83
N GLN A 201 16.74 -13.75 -6.50
CA GLN A 201 17.09 -14.94 -5.71
C GLN A 201 15.90 -15.47 -4.95
N LEU A 202 15.68 -16.78 -4.97
CA LEU A 202 14.67 -17.44 -4.14
C LEU A 202 15.15 -17.48 -2.69
N MET A 203 14.39 -16.85 -1.80
CA MET A 203 14.68 -16.76 -0.36
C MET A 203 13.84 -17.74 0.46
N LEU A 204 12.62 -18.01 0.01
CA LEU A 204 11.72 -18.96 0.65
C LEU A 204 10.80 -19.57 -0.42
N ASP A 205 10.66 -20.89 -0.38
CA ASP A 205 9.76 -21.66 -1.22
C ASP A 205 8.76 -22.44 -0.36
N LEU A 206 7.51 -21.99 -0.32
CA LEU A 206 6.41 -22.67 0.36
C LEU A 206 5.43 -23.25 -0.68
N PRO A 207 4.55 -24.20 -0.30
CA PRO A 207 3.59 -24.80 -1.24
C PRO A 207 2.75 -23.78 -2.02
N ASP A 208 2.39 -22.67 -1.36
CA ASP A 208 1.45 -21.67 -1.88
C ASP A 208 2.10 -20.30 -2.20
N TRP A 209 3.32 -20.03 -1.72
CA TRP A 209 4.02 -18.75 -1.94
C TRP A 209 5.51 -18.93 -2.24
N LEU A 210 6.08 -17.90 -2.86
CA LEU A 210 7.51 -17.69 -3.02
C LEU A 210 7.87 -16.35 -2.39
N VAL A 211 9.04 -16.25 -1.78
CA VAL A 211 9.68 -14.97 -1.47
C VAL A 211 10.97 -14.87 -2.26
N LEU A 212 11.09 -13.81 -3.05
CA LEU A 212 12.27 -13.52 -3.84
C LEU A 212 13.01 -12.29 -3.29
N GLN A 213 14.32 -12.27 -3.36
CA GLN A 213 15.12 -11.06 -3.25
C GLN A 213 15.20 -10.38 -4.62
N LYS A 214 14.54 -9.23 -4.78
CA LYS A 214 14.55 -8.42 -6.00
C LYS A 214 15.83 -7.56 -6.08
N PRO A 215 16.65 -7.67 -7.14
CA PRO A 215 17.78 -6.78 -7.35
C PRO A 215 17.33 -5.38 -7.78
N ARG A 216 18.23 -4.40 -7.71
CA ARG A 216 17.91 -2.98 -7.95
C ARG A 216 17.34 -2.69 -9.34
N ASP A 217 17.82 -3.38 -10.38
CA ASP A 217 17.51 -3.07 -11.79
C ASP A 217 16.27 -3.79 -12.33
N TRP A 218 15.55 -4.49 -11.46
CA TRP A 218 14.34 -5.25 -11.79
C TRP A 218 13.08 -4.49 -11.41
N GLU A 219 12.13 -4.40 -12.33
CA GLU A 219 10.79 -3.86 -12.11
C GLU A 219 9.81 -4.97 -11.73
N ALA A 220 9.04 -4.75 -10.65
CA ALA A 220 7.84 -5.54 -10.38
C ALA A 220 6.74 -5.03 -11.32
N ASP A 221 6.29 -5.87 -12.25
CA ASP A 221 5.31 -5.50 -13.27
C ASP A 221 4.05 -4.88 -12.66
N GLN A 222 3.47 -3.91 -13.37
CA GLN A 222 2.14 -3.41 -13.07
C GLN A 222 1.16 -3.95 -14.10
N GLY A 223 0.22 -4.78 -13.65
CA GLY A 223 -0.92 -5.19 -14.48
C GLY A 223 -1.68 -3.97 -15.03
N ALA A 224 -2.00 -4.03 -16.33
CA ALA A 224 -3.04 -3.28 -17.06
C ALA A 224 -3.08 -1.74 -17.01
N GLY A 225 -2.10 -1.04 -16.43
CA GLY A 225 -2.04 0.43 -16.41
C GLY A 225 -1.53 1.07 -17.72
N ARG A 226 -0.90 0.30 -18.60
CA ARG A 226 -0.45 0.74 -19.93
C ARG A 226 -0.87 -0.31 -20.95
N ARG A 227 -2.01 -0.09 -21.63
CA ARG A 227 -2.29 -0.72 -22.93
C ARG A 227 -1.27 -0.14 -23.92
N GLY A 228 -0.12 -0.76 -24.01
CA GLY A 228 0.97 -0.36 -24.90
C GLY A 228 1.96 -1.52 -24.98
N ALA A 229 2.39 -1.82 -26.20
CA ALA A 229 3.13 -3.01 -26.62
C ALA A 229 4.14 -3.57 -25.59
N VAL A 230 4.18 -4.90 -25.54
CA VAL A 230 5.24 -5.70 -24.91
C VAL A 230 6.60 -5.26 -25.49
N PRO A 231 7.54 -4.72 -24.68
CA PRO A 231 8.85 -4.36 -25.20
C PRO A 231 9.64 -5.63 -25.61
N PRO A 232 10.48 -5.59 -26.67
CA PRO A 232 11.25 -6.73 -27.12
C PRO A 232 12.25 -7.24 -26.08
N VAL A 233 12.69 -8.48 -26.27
CA VAL A 233 13.71 -9.18 -25.48
C VAL A 233 15.10 -8.67 -25.89
N ALA A 234 15.46 -7.47 -25.46
CA ALA A 234 16.85 -7.01 -25.38
C ALA A 234 16.88 -5.75 -24.53
N ALA A 235 17.88 -5.65 -23.65
CA ALA A 235 18.22 -4.42 -22.96
C ALA A 235 18.68 -3.37 -23.99
N SER A 236 17.73 -2.70 -24.64
CA SER A 236 18.00 -1.38 -25.16
C SER A 236 18.15 -0.43 -23.96
N SER A 237 19.17 0.41 -24.02
CA SER A 237 19.58 1.35 -22.97
C SER A 237 18.38 2.06 -22.33
N GLY A 238 17.98 1.59 -21.13
CA GLY A 238 16.89 2.18 -20.34
C GLY A 238 15.72 1.24 -20.00
N SER A 239 15.65 0.02 -20.53
CA SER A 239 14.60 -0.94 -20.19
C SER A 239 14.98 -1.81 -18.98
N HIS A 240 14.19 -1.75 -17.90
CA HIS A 240 14.38 -2.59 -16.71
C HIS A 240 13.95 -4.04 -16.95
N TRP A 241 14.57 -4.98 -16.25
CA TRP A 241 14.17 -6.39 -16.29
C TRP A 241 12.84 -6.60 -15.55
N GLN A 242 11.95 -7.43 -16.09
CA GLN A 242 10.60 -7.63 -15.54
C GLN A 242 10.51 -8.89 -14.69
N LEU A 243 10.07 -8.74 -13.44
CA LEU A 243 9.99 -9.86 -12.51
C LEU A 243 8.97 -10.94 -12.95
N SER A 244 7.86 -10.56 -13.59
CA SER A 244 6.90 -11.53 -14.11
C SER A 244 7.46 -12.38 -15.25
N ARG A 245 8.35 -11.81 -16.09
CA ARG A 245 9.04 -12.58 -17.14
C ARG A 245 9.96 -13.62 -16.53
N PHE A 246 10.72 -13.24 -15.52
CA PHE A 246 11.54 -14.16 -14.75
C PHE A 246 10.67 -15.28 -14.14
N LEU A 247 9.62 -14.92 -13.40
CA LEU A 247 8.72 -15.90 -12.80
C LEU A 247 8.16 -16.92 -13.81
N ARG A 248 7.70 -16.47 -14.98
CA ARG A 248 7.16 -17.36 -16.02
C ARG A 248 8.22 -18.24 -16.69
N ALA A 249 9.46 -17.79 -16.76
CA ALA A 249 10.56 -18.59 -17.31
C ALA A 249 10.96 -19.73 -16.36
N TRP A 250 10.89 -19.48 -15.05
CA TRP A 250 11.35 -20.41 -14.01
C TRP A 250 10.25 -21.33 -13.46
N TRP A 251 9.02 -20.82 -13.33
CA TRP A 251 7.88 -21.56 -12.82
C TRP A 251 6.81 -21.70 -13.92
N PRO A 252 6.68 -22.90 -14.51
CA PRO A 252 5.78 -23.12 -15.64
C PRO A 252 4.32 -22.79 -15.29
N SER A 253 3.67 -22.03 -16.18
CA SER A 253 2.25 -21.65 -16.04
C SER A 253 1.29 -22.83 -16.02
N ARG A 254 1.68 -23.97 -16.61
CA ARG A 254 0.93 -25.24 -16.52
C ARG A 254 0.79 -25.75 -15.08
N ARG A 255 1.72 -25.37 -14.20
CA ARG A 255 1.70 -25.73 -12.78
C ARG A 255 1.13 -24.60 -11.92
N TRP A 256 1.39 -23.36 -12.30
CA TRP A 256 0.97 -22.16 -11.55
C TRP A 256 0.33 -21.13 -12.49
N PRO A 257 -0.95 -21.29 -12.85
CA PRO A 257 -1.60 -20.46 -13.87
C PRO A 257 -1.60 -18.96 -13.56
N ILE A 258 -1.62 -18.59 -12.27
CA ILE A 258 -1.60 -17.19 -11.82
C ILE A 258 -0.36 -16.43 -12.30
N LEU A 259 0.78 -17.09 -12.52
CA LEU A 259 2.01 -16.42 -13.00
C LEU A 259 1.87 -15.88 -14.43
N SER A 260 0.90 -16.40 -15.20
CA SER A 260 0.53 -15.87 -16.52
C SER A 260 -0.61 -14.86 -16.47
N ASP A 261 -1.23 -14.64 -15.32
CA ASP A 261 -2.39 -13.76 -15.20
C ASP A 261 -1.99 -12.32 -14.85
N ALA A 262 -2.05 -11.44 -15.84
CA ALA A 262 -1.77 -10.02 -15.63
C ALA A 262 -2.84 -9.30 -14.79
N GLU A 263 -4.08 -9.80 -14.73
CA GLU A 263 -5.15 -9.20 -13.91
C GLU A 263 -4.87 -9.37 -12.41
N HIS A 264 -4.19 -10.47 -12.05
CA HIS A 264 -3.74 -10.76 -10.68
C HIS A 264 -2.23 -10.54 -10.52
N ASN A 265 -1.68 -9.57 -11.26
CA ASN A 265 -0.28 -9.14 -11.19
C ASN A 265 0.75 -10.27 -11.29
N HIS A 266 0.46 -11.33 -12.03
CA HIS A 266 1.33 -12.51 -12.14
C HIS A 266 1.64 -13.16 -10.78
N GLY A 267 0.71 -13.06 -9.82
CA GLY A 267 0.88 -13.52 -8.44
C GLY A 267 1.67 -12.57 -7.54
N LEU A 268 2.22 -11.45 -8.05
CA LEU A 268 2.96 -10.47 -7.25
C LEU A 268 2.02 -9.75 -6.28
N LEU A 269 2.24 -9.94 -4.98
CA LEU A 269 1.36 -9.38 -3.93
C LEU A 269 1.66 -7.92 -3.60
N HIS A 270 2.88 -7.48 -3.87
CA HIS A 270 3.31 -6.10 -3.67
C HIS A 270 4.54 -5.78 -4.51
N ARG A 271 4.82 -4.48 -4.67
CA ARG A 271 5.92 -3.97 -5.50
C ARG A 271 7.06 -3.38 -4.70
N LEU A 272 8.17 -3.17 -5.40
CA LEU A 272 9.32 -2.34 -5.02
C LEU A 272 9.66 -1.44 -6.22
N ASP A 273 9.90 -0.15 -6.00
CA ASP A 273 10.28 0.77 -7.05
C ASP A 273 11.70 0.44 -7.57
N VAL A 274 12.00 0.76 -8.82
CA VAL A 274 13.39 0.82 -9.29
C VAL A 274 13.99 2.18 -8.85
N PRO A 275 15.21 2.23 -8.26
CA PRO A 275 16.19 1.15 -8.06
C PRO A 275 16.21 0.51 -6.65
N SER A 276 15.09 0.48 -5.92
CA SER A 276 15.02 -0.20 -4.61
C SER A 276 15.21 -1.71 -4.77
N SER A 277 15.80 -2.37 -3.77
CA SER A 277 16.01 -3.83 -3.76
C SER A 277 15.37 -4.49 -2.53
N GLY A 278 15.39 -5.82 -2.47
CA GLY A 278 14.96 -6.59 -1.30
C GLY A 278 13.74 -7.46 -1.55
N LEU A 279 13.11 -7.92 -0.48
CA LEU A 279 12.14 -9.01 -0.50
C LEU A 279 10.83 -8.67 -1.23
N ILE A 280 10.38 -9.57 -2.11
CA ILE A 280 9.10 -9.52 -2.81
C ILE A 280 8.38 -10.86 -2.71
N MET A 281 7.08 -10.84 -2.40
CA MET A 281 6.27 -12.04 -2.21
C MET A 281 5.42 -12.30 -3.45
N VAL A 282 5.33 -13.57 -3.83
CA VAL A 282 4.62 -14.06 -5.02
C VAL A 282 3.73 -15.22 -4.61
N ALA A 283 2.45 -15.17 -4.91
CA ALA A 283 1.54 -16.29 -4.74
C ALA A 283 1.64 -17.23 -5.95
N LYS A 284 1.63 -18.53 -5.68
CA LYS A 284 1.63 -19.59 -6.72
C LYS A 284 0.22 -19.95 -7.20
N ARG A 285 -0.79 -19.59 -6.42
CA ARG A 285 -2.21 -19.95 -6.62
C ARG A 285 -3.13 -18.78 -6.32
N TYR A 286 -4.33 -18.76 -6.90
CA TYR A 286 -5.33 -17.71 -6.65
C TYR A 286 -5.80 -17.73 -5.21
N ARG A 287 -6.02 -18.92 -4.62
CA ARG A 287 -6.33 -19.06 -3.19
C ARG A 287 -5.30 -18.33 -2.32
N ALA A 288 -4.02 -18.61 -2.56
CA ALA A 288 -2.91 -18.05 -1.82
C ALA A 288 -2.75 -16.53 -2.04
N TYR A 289 -3.05 -16.07 -3.25
CA TYR A 289 -3.03 -14.66 -3.62
C TYR A 289 -4.08 -13.86 -2.83
N PHE A 290 -5.34 -14.29 -2.87
CA PHE A 290 -6.40 -13.56 -2.17
C PHE A 290 -6.29 -13.65 -0.65
N ASP A 291 -5.87 -14.80 -0.10
CA ASP A 291 -5.60 -14.93 1.33
C ASP A 291 -4.52 -13.94 1.80
N MET A 292 -3.44 -13.80 1.03
CA MET A 292 -2.37 -12.88 1.40
C MET A 292 -2.72 -11.41 1.12
N GLU A 293 -3.50 -11.09 0.08
CA GLU A 293 -4.07 -9.75 -0.10
C GLU A 293 -4.98 -9.34 1.08
N LEU A 294 -5.73 -10.30 1.61
CA LEU A 294 -6.55 -10.12 2.81
C LEU A 294 -5.69 -9.74 4.01
N LYS A 295 -4.65 -10.54 4.28
CA LYS A 295 -3.69 -10.32 5.38
C LYS A 295 -2.96 -8.99 5.23
N LEU A 296 -2.52 -8.64 4.01
CA LEU A 296 -1.93 -7.33 3.70
C LEU A 296 -2.89 -6.17 3.98
N SER A 297 -4.18 -6.34 3.67
CA SER A 297 -5.21 -5.33 3.90
C SER A 297 -5.55 -5.17 5.38
N ALA A 298 -5.52 -6.27 6.13
CA ALA A 298 -5.69 -6.31 7.59
C ALA A 298 -4.44 -5.86 8.37
N GLY A 299 -3.32 -5.58 7.69
CA GLY A 299 -2.07 -5.19 8.35
C GLY A 299 -1.31 -6.35 9.01
N GLN A 300 -1.60 -7.59 8.64
CA GLN A 300 -1.02 -8.82 9.21
C GLN A 300 0.27 -9.26 8.49
N VAL A 301 0.89 -8.38 7.72
CA VAL A 301 2.15 -8.64 7.02
C VAL A 301 3.12 -7.49 7.29
N ASP A 302 4.16 -7.79 8.06
CA ASP A 302 5.22 -6.83 8.34
C ASP A 302 6.13 -6.68 7.13
N ARG A 303 6.49 -5.43 6.82
CA ARG A 303 7.37 -5.07 5.70
C ARG A 303 8.36 -4.03 6.18
N ASP A 304 9.58 -4.47 6.42
CA ASP A 304 10.62 -3.64 7.01
C ASP A 304 11.75 -3.35 6.04
N TYR A 305 12.30 -2.15 6.17
CA TYR A 305 13.28 -1.59 5.27
C TYR A 305 14.44 -0.97 6.04
N ALA A 306 15.62 -1.07 5.43
CA ALA A 306 16.80 -0.35 5.80
C ALA A 306 16.95 0.87 4.89
N VAL A 307 17.16 2.04 5.50
CA VAL A 307 17.20 3.32 4.78
C VAL A 307 18.34 4.18 5.30
N LEU A 308 19.04 4.86 4.39
CA LEU A 308 19.96 5.95 4.74
C LEU A 308 19.38 7.27 4.25
N CYS A 309 19.29 8.24 5.14
CA CYS A 309 18.68 9.54 4.86
C CYS A 309 19.49 10.71 5.43
N HIS A 310 19.23 11.89 4.88
CA HIS A 310 19.89 13.15 5.23
C HIS A 310 19.42 13.70 6.57
N GLY A 311 20.32 14.36 7.29
CA GLY A 311 20.09 14.95 8.61
C GLY A 311 20.08 13.94 9.75
N TRP A 312 20.17 14.44 10.97
CA TRP A 312 19.98 13.63 12.19
C TRP A 312 18.51 13.64 12.60
N LEU A 313 17.86 12.50 12.42
CA LEU A 313 16.50 12.28 12.89
C LEU A 313 16.49 12.18 14.43
N SER A 314 15.38 12.56 15.06
CA SER A 314 15.21 12.27 16.48
C SER A 314 15.29 10.75 16.72
N THR A 315 16.06 10.34 17.73
CA THR A 315 16.23 8.93 18.13
C THR A 315 14.98 8.34 18.80
N ARG A 316 13.99 9.18 19.15
CA ARG A 316 12.67 8.69 19.56
C ARG A 316 11.98 8.03 18.38
N ARG A 317 11.26 6.93 18.60
CA ARG A 317 10.42 6.30 17.57
C ARG A 317 9.45 7.32 16.99
N GLN A 318 9.34 7.32 15.66
CA GLN A 318 8.52 8.30 14.93
C GLN A 318 7.53 7.59 14.01
N SER A 319 6.42 8.27 13.74
CA SER A 319 5.52 7.92 12.66
C SER A 319 5.31 9.12 11.74
N VAL A 320 5.16 8.84 10.44
CA VAL A 320 4.79 9.82 9.44
C VAL A 320 3.54 9.31 8.74
N GLY A 321 2.45 10.04 8.96
CA GLY A 321 1.18 9.85 8.27
C GLY A 321 0.99 10.90 7.18
N GLY A 322 0.20 10.58 6.17
CA GLY A 322 -0.16 11.53 5.14
C GLY A 322 -1.01 10.88 4.06
N ARG A 323 -1.64 11.70 3.21
CA ARG A 323 -2.38 11.21 2.05
C ARG A 323 -1.50 11.36 0.83
N ILE A 324 -1.20 10.27 0.15
CA ILE A 324 -0.33 10.27 -1.03
C ILE A 324 -1.19 10.16 -2.29
N ASP A 325 -1.03 11.13 -3.19
CA ASP A 325 -1.59 11.06 -4.54
C ASP A 325 -0.50 11.07 -5.61
N TRP A 326 -0.90 10.66 -6.81
CA TRP A 326 -0.08 10.77 -8.01
C TRP A 326 -0.37 12.08 -8.74
N VAL A 327 0.69 12.82 -9.07
CA VAL A 327 0.64 14.09 -9.80
C VAL A 327 1.28 13.90 -11.17
N ASP A 328 0.44 13.86 -12.21
CA ASP A 328 0.88 13.70 -13.60
C ASP A 328 1.74 14.89 -14.07
N GLY A 329 2.78 14.60 -14.85
CA GLY A 329 3.70 15.62 -15.38
C GLY A 329 4.69 16.21 -14.36
N SER A 330 4.60 15.84 -13.09
CA SER A 330 5.52 16.30 -12.04
C SER A 330 6.83 15.50 -12.01
N SER A 331 7.96 16.18 -11.78
CA SER A 331 9.25 15.56 -11.46
C SER A 331 9.23 14.84 -10.09
N ARG A 332 8.29 15.22 -9.22
CA ARG A 332 7.94 14.58 -7.94
C ARG A 332 6.54 14.01 -8.04
N PRO A 333 6.38 12.84 -8.68
CA PRO A 333 5.08 12.39 -9.11
C PRO A 333 4.24 11.79 -7.98
N SER A 334 4.81 11.45 -6.83
CA SER A 334 4.02 11.25 -5.61
C SER A 334 4.12 12.49 -4.74
N ALA A 335 3.00 12.99 -4.21
CA ALA A 335 2.98 14.13 -3.32
C ALA A 335 2.02 13.92 -2.14
N ILE A 336 2.31 14.59 -1.02
CA ILE A 336 1.32 14.74 0.05
C ILE A 336 0.23 15.65 -0.50
N HIS A 337 -0.98 15.11 -0.62
CA HIS A 337 -2.08 15.77 -1.29
C HIS A 337 -3.39 15.44 -0.58
N PRO A 338 -4.29 16.40 -0.33
CA PRO A 338 -5.55 16.15 0.37
C PRO A 338 -6.34 14.97 -0.25
N ARG A 339 -6.54 14.98 -1.57
CA ARG A 339 -7.21 13.90 -2.34
C ARG A 339 -6.44 12.57 -2.45
N GLY A 340 -5.25 12.47 -1.85
CA GLY A 340 -4.45 11.26 -1.87
C GLY A 340 -5.08 10.11 -1.10
N LYS A 341 -4.47 8.93 -1.17
CA LYS A 341 -4.86 7.78 -0.36
C LYS A 341 -4.08 7.80 0.96
N PRO A 342 -4.69 7.42 2.10
CA PRO A 342 -3.97 7.34 3.36
C PRO A 342 -2.74 6.45 3.26
N ALA A 343 -1.67 6.92 3.90
CA ALA A 343 -0.38 6.29 3.97
C ALA A 343 0.24 6.45 5.37
N GLY A 344 0.90 5.40 5.86
CA GLY A 344 1.55 5.39 7.18
C GLY A 344 2.89 4.68 7.17
N THR A 345 3.91 5.35 7.71
CA THR A 345 5.30 4.87 7.81
C THR A 345 5.79 5.08 9.25
N TYR A 346 6.49 4.08 9.78
CA TYR A 346 7.10 4.11 11.11
C TYR A 346 8.61 4.02 10.99
N MET A 347 9.34 4.74 11.85
CA MET A 347 10.77 4.92 11.72
C MET A 347 11.46 4.85 13.09
N GLU A 348 12.59 4.17 13.12
CA GLU A 348 13.49 4.09 14.28
C GLU A 348 14.92 4.31 13.80
N VAL A 349 15.62 5.28 14.41
CA VAL A 349 17.01 5.57 14.08
C VAL A 349 17.88 4.49 14.68
N LEU A 350 18.66 3.82 13.83
CA LEU A 350 19.64 2.81 14.24
C LEU A 350 20.99 3.47 14.50
N SER A 351 21.40 4.41 13.66
CA SER A 351 22.72 5.04 13.76
C SER A 351 22.71 6.45 13.21
N HIS A 352 23.41 7.36 13.90
CA HIS A 352 23.77 8.66 13.36
C HIS A 352 25.20 8.63 12.86
N ALA A 353 25.43 9.20 11.68
CA ALA A 353 26.76 9.25 11.08
C ALA A 353 26.97 10.52 10.26
N MET A 354 28.21 10.70 9.81
CA MET A 354 28.63 11.68 8.82
C MET A 354 29.30 10.94 7.65
N ALA A 355 29.44 11.60 6.49
CA ALA A 355 30.21 11.07 5.37
C ALA A 355 30.87 12.22 4.60
N LEU A 356 31.99 11.96 3.93
CA LEU A 356 32.66 12.99 3.14
C LEU A 356 31.72 13.57 2.06
N GLY A 357 31.38 14.86 2.17
CA GLY A 357 30.44 15.55 1.29
C GLY A 357 28.97 15.52 1.74
N CYS A 358 28.65 14.88 2.88
CA CYS A 358 27.33 14.91 3.52
C CYS A 358 27.49 15.20 5.03
N GLU A 359 26.94 16.31 5.51
CA GLU A 359 27.23 16.79 6.88
C GLU A 359 26.59 15.94 7.99
N ALA A 360 25.39 15.40 7.77
CA ALA A 360 24.68 14.61 8.77
C ALA A 360 23.79 13.57 8.08
N LEU A 361 23.85 12.33 8.55
CA LEU A 361 23.08 11.20 8.03
C LEU A 361 22.48 10.37 9.17
N SER A 362 21.34 9.75 8.89
CA SER A 362 20.71 8.76 9.76
C SER A 362 20.49 7.46 9.00
N PHE A 363 20.96 6.36 9.59
CA PHE A 363 20.61 5.01 9.19
C PHE A 363 19.39 4.55 9.99
N VAL A 364 18.33 4.15 9.30
CA VAL A 364 16.97 4.07 9.85
C VAL A 364 16.32 2.75 9.47
N ALA A 365 15.72 2.08 10.47
CA ALA A 365 14.77 1.00 10.26
C ALA A 365 13.38 1.59 10.00
N VAL A 366 12.72 1.15 8.94
CA VAL A 366 11.42 1.67 8.51
C VAL A 366 10.42 0.53 8.35
N ARG A 367 9.25 0.65 8.97
CA ARG A 367 8.09 -0.22 8.72
C ARG A 367 6.98 0.54 8.01
N ILE A 368 6.29 -0.10 7.07
CA ILE A 368 5.13 0.51 6.39
C ILE A 368 3.82 -0.19 6.76
N ALA A 369 2.83 0.60 7.20
CA ALA A 369 1.46 0.13 7.36
C ALA A 369 0.78 -0.06 5.98
N THR A 370 1.12 0.83 5.03
CA THR A 370 0.55 0.87 3.68
C THR A 370 1.63 0.81 2.61
N GLY A 371 1.28 0.36 1.40
CA GLY A 371 2.22 0.27 0.27
C GLY A 371 1.94 1.26 -0.86
N ARG A 372 1.92 2.58 -0.60
CA ARG A 372 1.75 3.59 -1.68
C ARG A 372 3.03 3.78 -2.49
N ARG A 373 2.90 4.20 -3.75
CA ARG A 373 4.04 4.42 -4.66
C ARG A 373 4.95 5.53 -4.12
N HIS A 374 6.25 5.26 -4.05
CA HIS A 374 7.27 6.13 -3.43
C HIS A 374 7.01 6.51 -1.96
N GLN A 375 6.20 5.76 -1.19
CA GLN A 375 5.76 6.18 0.15
C GLN A 375 6.89 6.55 1.11
N ILE A 376 7.86 5.65 1.32
CA ILE A 376 8.99 5.89 2.23
C ILE A 376 9.79 7.11 1.77
N ARG A 377 10.07 7.18 0.46
CA ARG A 377 10.84 8.25 -0.18
C ARG A 377 10.22 9.63 0.05
N LEU A 378 8.90 9.72 -0.19
CA LEU A 378 8.13 10.94 -0.01
C LEU A 378 7.99 11.32 1.46
N HIS A 379 7.66 10.38 2.35
CA HIS A 379 7.46 10.66 3.77
C HIS A 379 8.74 11.18 4.43
N LEU A 380 9.88 10.53 4.17
CA LEU A 380 11.17 10.96 4.70
C LEU A 380 11.55 12.36 4.18
N ALA A 381 11.36 12.64 2.89
CA ALA A 381 11.55 13.99 2.35
C ALA A 381 10.57 15.03 2.92
N HIS A 382 9.31 14.63 3.18
CA HIS A 382 8.28 15.50 3.75
C HIS A 382 8.63 15.97 5.17
N VAL A 383 9.30 15.13 5.96
CA VAL A 383 9.81 15.50 7.28
C VAL A 383 11.23 16.10 7.25
N GLY A 384 11.75 16.44 6.07
CA GLY A 384 13.06 17.11 5.90
C GLY A 384 14.27 16.18 5.80
N HIS A 385 14.07 14.86 5.81
CA HIS A 385 15.12 13.86 5.84
C HIS A 385 15.11 13.00 4.57
N ALA A 386 15.30 13.62 3.40
CA ALA A 386 15.26 12.90 2.12
C ALA A 386 16.29 11.75 2.07
N LEU A 387 15.98 10.69 1.31
CA LEU A 387 16.88 9.54 1.17
C LEU A 387 18.14 9.92 0.42
N VAL A 388 19.26 9.30 0.81
CA VAL A 388 20.51 9.36 0.07
C VAL A 388 20.29 8.83 -1.35
N ARG A 389 20.79 9.58 -2.35
CA ARG A 389 20.65 9.35 -3.79
C ARG A 389 19.22 9.32 -4.31
N ASP A 390 18.27 9.98 -3.65
CA ASP A 390 16.93 10.09 -4.18
C ASP A 390 16.78 11.18 -5.26
N GLY A 391 16.92 10.80 -6.52
CA GLY A 391 16.82 11.74 -7.65
C GLY A 391 15.45 12.41 -7.86
N LYS A 392 14.40 12.03 -7.10
CA LYS A 392 13.08 12.68 -7.19
C LYS A 392 12.84 13.61 -6.01
N TYR A 393 13.12 13.12 -4.80
CA TYR A 393 12.72 13.81 -3.57
C TYR A 393 13.85 14.52 -2.85
N ALA A 394 15.12 14.17 -3.12
CA ALA A 394 16.24 14.98 -2.69
C ALA A 394 16.35 16.26 -3.54
N GLY A 395 16.96 17.31 -2.98
CA GLY A 395 17.36 18.49 -3.74
C GLY A 395 18.54 18.16 -4.65
N ALA A 396 18.69 18.88 -5.77
CA ALA A 396 19.78 18.65 -6.72
C ALA A 396 21.20 18.69 -6.09
N PRO A 397 21.50 19.61 -5.15
CA PRO A 397 22.79 19.63 -4.46
C PRO A 397 23.05 18.34 -3.66
N ALA A 398 22.09 17.92 -2.82
CA ALA A 398 22.20 16.71 -2.02
C ALA A 398 22.34 15.46 -2.91
N PHE A 399 21.52 15.35 -3.97
CA PHE A 399 21.62 14.23 -4.90
C PHE A 399 22.99 14.14 -5.57
N ALA A 400 23.63 15.29 -5.88
CA ALA A 400 24.95 15.34 -6.49
C ALA A 400 26.06 14.95 -5.50
N SER A 401 26.01 15.45 -4.26
CA SER A 401 27.00 15.13 -3.22
C SER A 401 26.97 13.66 -2.83
N ASP A 402 25.78 13.05 -2.83
CA ASP A 402 25.56 11.64 -2.49
C ASP A 402 26.26 10.65 -3.45
N ARG A 403 26.71 11.10 -4.63
CA ARG A 403 27.25 10.22 -5.70
C ARG A 403 28.48 9.42 -5.24
N ARG A 404 29.28 9.96 -4.32
CA ARG A 404 30.44 9.27 -3.75
C ARG A 404 30.02 8.18 -2.77
N LEU A 405 28.96 8.43 -2.01
CA LEU A 405 28.47 7.54 -0.98
C LEU A 405 27.68 6.36 -1.56
N SER A 406 26.77 6.61 -2.50
CA SER A 406 25.98 5.56 -3.14
C SER A 406 25.67 5.86 -4.61
N HIS A 407 25.37 4.82 -5.38
CA HIS A 407 24.99 4.95 -6.79
C HIS A 407 23.49 4.98 -7.02
N ARG A 408 22.69 4.55 -6.04
CA ARG A 408 21.23 4.45 -6.10
C ARG A 408 20.61 4.88 -4.78
N ASN A 409 19.29 5.10 -4.77
CA ASN A 409 18.56 5.34 -3.52
C ASN A 409 18.89 4.27 -2.47
N PHE A 410 19.38 4.67 -1.30
CA PHE A 410 19.65 3.74 -0.21
C PHE A 410 18.33 3.32 0.44
N LEU A 411 17.68 2.32 -0.17
CA LEU A 411 16.41 1.76 0.26
C LEU A 411 16.34 0.27 -0.08
N HIS A 412 16.26 -0.56 0.95
CA HIS A 412 16.26 -2.02 0.81
C HIS A 412 15.22 -2.65 1.73
N ARG A 413 14.33 -3.49 1.20
CA ARG A 413 13.38 -4.26 2.02
C ARG A 413 14.06 -5.50 2.58
N CYS A 414 14.50 -5.41 3.82
CA CYS A 414 15.30 -6.43 4.49
C CYS A 414 14.46 -7.50 5.21
N ARG A 415 13.17 -7.27 5.48
CA ARG A 415 12.36 -8.24 6.25
C ARG A 415 10.91 -8.32 5.79
N LEU A 416 10.38 -9.55 5.79
CA LEU A 416 8.96 -9.86 5.67
C LEU A 416 8.56 -10.83 6.79
N VAL A 417 7.46 -10.54 7.48
CA VAL A 417 6.83 -11.50 8.42
C VAL A 417 5.36 -11.66 8.04
N PHE A 418 4.91 -12.91 7.98
CA PHE A 418 3.54 -13.25 7.62
C PHE A 418 3.15 -14.61 8.20
N HIS A 419 1.85 -14.86 8.31
CA HIS A 419 1.33 -16.18 8.66
C HIS A 419 0.88 -16.92 7.40
N ASP A 420 1.30 -18.17 7.26
CA ASP A 420 0.87 -19.10 6.21
C ASP A 420 -0.33 -19.97 6.62
N GLY A 421 -0.83 -19.81 7.85
CA GLY A 421 -1.86 -20.68 8.42
C GLY A 421 -1.30 -21.86 9.22
N SER A 422 0.04 -21.99 9.31
CA SER A 422 0.67 -22.79 10.38
C SER A 422 0.58 -22.08 11.73
N SER A 423 0.93 -22.78 12.81
CA SER A 423 0.93 -22.22 14.17
C SER A 423 2.03 -21.18 14.39
N SER A 424 3.03 -21.08 13.51
CA SER A 424 4.12 -20.10 13.59
C SER A 424 4.05 -19.07 12.46
N SER A 425 4.57 -17.87 12.71
CA SER A 425 4.82 -16.90 11.64
C SER A 425 6.03 -17.34 10.82
N GLN A 426 5.98 -17.09 9.52
CA GLN A 426 7.13 -17.17 8.63
C GLN A 426 7.85 -15.82 8.65
N GLU A 427 9.17 -15.85 8.86
CA GLU A 427 10.04 -14.68 8.78
C GLU A 427 11.09 -14.91 7.70
N VAL A 428 11.21 -13.94 6.79
CA VAL A 428 12.24 -13.96 5.75
C VAL A 428 13.05 -12.68 5.87
N VAL A 429 14.37 -12.84 5.92
CA VAL A 429 15.34 -11.75 6.01
C VAL A 429 16.18 -11.72 4.74
N SER A 430 16.54 -10.51 4.30
CA SER A 430 17.49 -10.26 3.21
C SER A 430 18.57 -9.32 3.75
N PRO A 431 19.86 -9.72 3.71
CA PRO A 431 20.94 -8.84 4.12
C PRO A 431 21.06 -7.66 3.17
N LEU A 432 21.71 -6.58 3.63
CA LEU A 432 22.03 -5.47 2.74
C LEU A 432 22.87 -5.98 1.56
N PRO A 433 22.53 -5.61 0.31
CA PRO A 433 23.35 -5.97 -0.83
C PRO A 433 24.72 -5.27 -0.75
N PRO A 434 25.77 -5.84 -1.39
CA PRO A 434 27.15 -5.35 -1.28
C PRO A 434 27.29 -3.85 -1.58
N ASP A 435 26.55 -3.32 -2.55
CA ASP A 435 26.59 -1.91 -2.92
C ASP A 435 26.14 -0.96 -1.80
N LEU A 436 25.21 -1.39 -0.95
CA LEU A 436 24.77 -0.63 0.23
C LEU A 436 25.69 -0.85 1.44
N ILE A 437 26.29 -2.03 1.58
CA ILE A 437 27.32 -2.27 2.61
C ILE A 437 28.53 -1.36 2.36
N CYS A 438 29.02 -1.27 1.13
CA CYS A 438 30.11 -0.36 0.76
C CYS A 438 29.78 1.10 1.07
N ALA A 439 28.51 1.51 0.95
CA ALA A 439 28.08 2.84 1.36
C ALA A 439 28.12 3.01 2.90
N LEU A 440 27.70 2.00 3.68
CA LEU A 440 27.80 2.05 5.14
C LEU A 440 29.25 2.08 5.65
N GLN A 441 30.19 1.46 4.94
CA GLN A 441 31.61 1.45 5.31
C GLN A 441 32.28 2.82 5.18
N GLN A 442 31.69 3.73 4.40
CA GLN A 442 32.17 5.10 4.23
C GLN A 442 31.65 6.06 5.32
N LEU A 443 30.81 5.58 6.23
CA LEU A 443 30.20 6.39 7.27
C LEU A 443 31.10 6.51 8.49
N GLU A 444 31.23 7.73 8.99
CA GLU A 444 31.84 8.02 10.29
C GLU A 444 30.73 8.07 11.35
N PRO A 445 30.59 7.06 12.22
CA PRO A 445 29.55 7.04 13.24
C PRO A 445 29.75 8.16 14.25
N ARG A 446 28.64 8.78 14.68
CA ARG A 446 28.64 9.89 15.64
C ARG A 446 29.14 9.48 17.03
N ASP A 447 28.86 8.25 17.44
CA ASP A 447 29.17 7.71 18.77
C ASP A 447 29.35 6.18 18.73
N ALA A 448 29.76 5.60 19.86
CA ALA A 448 30.04 4.16 19.96
C ALA A 448 28.80 3.28 19.70
N ALA A 449 27.60 3.73 20.09
CA ALA A 449 26.36 3.01 19.85
C ALA A 449 26.03 2.98 18.35
N SER A 450 26.15 4.13 17.69
CA SER A 450 26.03 4.28 16.24
C SER A 450 27.04 3.42 15.49
N ALA A 451 28.28 3.34 16.00
CA ALA A 451 29.33 2.51 15.43
C ALA A 451 29.02 1.01 15.53
N GLU A 452 28.48 0.56 16.66
CA GLU A 452 28.11 -0.84 16.83
C GLU A 452 26.95 -1.24 15.92
N GLN A 453 25.93 -0.39 15.82
CA GLN A 453 24.80 -0.62 14.91
C GLN A 453 25.25 -0.72 13.45
N LEU A 454 26.15 0.16 12.98
CA LEU A 454 26.71 0.03 11.63
C LEU A 454 27.52 -1.26 11.45
N ARG A 455 28.37 -1.63 12.41
CA ARG A 455 29.17 -2.87 12.35
C ARG A 455 28.30 -4.13 12.31
N GLN A 456 27.16 -4.15 13.01
CA GLN A 456 26.24 -5.28 12.99
C GLN A 456 25.65 -5.48 11.60
N TRP A 457 25.19 -4.40 10.97
CA TRP A 457 24.62 -4.42 9.63
C TRP A 457 25.65 -4.71 8.53
N GLN A 458 26.89 -4.26 8.69
CA GLN A 458 28.00 -4.57 7.77
C GLN A 458 28.39 -6.06 7.81
N ARG A 459 28.30 -6.70 8.98
CA ARG A 459 28.61 -8.13 9.16
C ARG A 459 27.51 -9.07 8.64
N GLY A 460 26.37 -8.52 8.21
CA GLY A 460 25.23 -9.32 7.75
C GLY A 460 24.56 -10.12 8.87
N ALA A 461 24.70 -9.70 10.12
CA ALA A 461 24.31 -10.49 11.28
C ALA A 461 22.81 -10.85 11.28
N GLU A 462 22.53 -12.15 11.25
CA GLU A 462 21.28 -12.74 11.71
C GLU A 462 21.13 -12.48 13.21
N GLY A 463 20.55 -11.35 13.59
CA GLY A 463 20.23 -11.09 14.98
C GLY A 463 20.48 -9.65 15.42
N TRP A 464 19.68 -8.72 14.89
CA TRP A 464 18.98 -7.68 15.65
C TRP A 464 18.23 -6.80 14.67
N TRP A 465 16.91 -6.96 14.61
CA TRP A 465 16.04 -6.22 13.70
C TRP A 465 14.85 -5.71 14.52
N PHE A 466 14.94 -4.43 14.91
CA PHE A 466 14.15 -3.73 15.95
C PHE A 466 14.54 -4.11 17.40
N PRO A 467 14.87 -3.14 18.29
CA PRO A 467 14.93 -3.38 19.72
C PRO A 467 13.51 -3.68 20.23
N GLY A 468 13.23 -4.90 20.67
CA GLY A 468 11.90 -5.17 21.22
C GLY A 468 11.62 -6.58 21.69
N GLY A 469 11.74 -7.62 20.85
CA GLY A 469 11.33 -9.00 21.21
C GLY A 469 9.82 -9.18 21.50
N GLU A 470 9.14 -8.15 21.97
CA GLU A 470 7.75 -7.88 21.70
C GLU A 470 7.64 -7.48 20.23
N VAL A 471 6.79 -8.17 19.50
CA VAL A 471 6.13 -7.57 18.34
C VAL A 471 5.54 -6.28 18.90
N VAL A 472 6.21 -5.15 18.67
CA VAL A 472 5.59 -3.85 18.86
C VAL A 472 4.42 -3.92 17.89
N SER A 473 3.25 -4.22 18.44
CA SER A 473 2.01 -3.97 17.76
C SER A 473 2.09 -2.48 17.51
N TRP A 474 2.31 -2.11 16.25
CA TRP A 474 1.99 -0.77 15.82
C TRP A 474 0.47 -0.72 15.73
N THR A 475 -0.22 -0.94 16.84
CA THR A 475 -1.60 -0.53 16.92
C THR A 475 -1.56 0.95 17.19
N LEU A 476 -2.22 1.68 16.30
CA LEU A 476 -2.35 3.13 16.33
C LEU A 476 -2.82 3.63 17.74
N ALA A 477 -3.46 2.76 18.54
CA ALA A 477 -3.82 2.90 19.95
C ALA A 477 -2.67 2.98 20.97
N GLU A 478 -1.62 2.16 20.86
CA GLU A 478 -0.67 1.92 21.97
C GLU A 478 0.24 3.13 22.29
N GLN A 479 0.27 4.14 21.44
CA GLN A 479 1.07 5.35 21.67
C GLN A 479 0.27 6.58 22.11
N GLY A 480 -1.06 6.51 22.26
CA GLY A 480 -1.87 7.73 22.50
C GLY A 480 -1.82 8.76 21.36
N LEU A 481 -1.30 8.36 20.19
CA LEU A 481 -1.00 9.20 19.03
C LEU A 481 -2.11 9.19 17.96
N ALA A 482 -3.28 8.60 18.25
CA ALA A 482 -4.52 8.85 17.48
C ALA A 482 -4.82 10.36 17.29
N SER A 483 -4.23 11.20 18.14
CA SER A 483 -4.25 12.66 18.08
C SER A 483 -3.22 13.29 17.11
N HIS A 484 -2.16 12.60 16.71
CA HIS A 484 -1.00 13.15 15.97
C HIS A 484 -0.93 12.70 14.49
N VAL A 485 -1.66 11.65 14.12
CA VAL A 485 -2.07 11.41 12.71
C VAL A 485 -3.33 12.23 12.37
N ARG A 486 -3.71 13.20 13.22
CA ARG A 486 -4.47 14.35 12.74
C ARG A 486 -3.51 15.15 11.86
N ILE A 487 -3.71 15.05 10.55
CA ILE A 487 -3.32 16.10 9.62
C ILE A 487 -3.78 17.40 10.29
N LYS A 488 -2.84 18.27 10.68
CA LYS A 488 -3.17 19.60 11.20
C LYS A 488 -4.24 20.19 10.29
N LYS A 489 -5.35 20.63 10.89
CA LYS A 489 -6.49 21.26 10.22
C LYS A 489 -6.05 22.23 9.13
#